data_AF-A0A1F4R467-F1
#
_entry.id   AF-A0A1F4R467-F1
#
_cell.length_a   1.000
_cell.length_b   1.000
_cell.length_c   1.000
_cell.angle_alpha   90.00
_cell.angle_beta   90.00
_cell.angle_gamma   90.00
#
_symmetry.space_group_name_H-M   'P 1'
#
loop_
_entity.id
_entity.type
_entity.pdbx_description
1 polymer ?
#
loop_
_entity_poly.entity_id
_entity_poly.type
_entity_poly.pdbx_seq_one_letter_code
_entity_poly.pdbx_strand_id
1 'polypeptide(L)'
;MGEPEQERTDESSAGPFSALVLMLGTTALVHLGAAPDPGSGETKVNLGQAKQVIDLLEVLQVKTAGNLTAAESRMLDDLLFDLRMRYLEAGKRA
;
A
#
# COMPACT_ATOMS: atom_id res chain seq x y z
N MET A 1 -8.24 -2.19 -30.75
CA MET A 1 -8.10 -0.99 -29.90
C MET A 1 -7.69 -1.54 -28.55
N GLY A 2 -6.41 -1.37 -28.20
CA GLY A 2 -5.78 -2.07 -27.08
C GLY A 2 -6.33 -1.56 -25.76
N GLU A 3 -7.01 -2.44 -25.02
CA GLU A 3 -7.20 -2.24 -23.60
C GLU A 3 -5.82 -2.37 -22.94
N PRO A 4 -5.41 -1.45 -22.05
CA PRO A 4 -4.16 -1.63 -21.34
C PRO A 4 -4.31 -2.89 -20.49
N GLU A 5 -3.37 -3.84 -20.67
CA GLU A 5 -3.14 -4.93 -19.73
C GLU A 5 -2.96 -4.30 -18.35
N GLN A 6 -4.03 -4.29 -17.55
CA GLN A 6 -3.89 -4.19 -16.12
C GLN A 6 -3.04 -5.39 -15.73
N GLU A 7 -1.76 -5.13 -15.41
CA GLU A 7 -0.89 -6.06 -14.70
C GLU A 7 -1.70 -6.64 -13.55
N ARG A 8 -2.28 -7.83 -13.77
CA ARG A 8 -2.77 -8.68 -12.70
C ARG A 8 -1.52 -9.16 -12.01
N THR A 9 -1.02 -8.32 -11.10
CA THR A 9 0.03 -8.67 -10.15
C THR A 9 -0.46 -9.89 -9.37
N ASP A 10 0.00 -11.07 -9.80
CA ASP A 10 0.13 -12.32 -9.03
C ASP A 10 -0.85 -12.51 -7.85
N GLU A 11 -2.15 -12.35 -8.10
CA GLU A 11 -3.19 -12.37 -7.03
C GLU A 11 -3.44 -13.80 -6.50
N SER A 12 -2.85 -14.82 -7.12
CA SER A 12 -3.26 -16.22 -6.95
C SER A 12 -2.39 -17.06 -5.99
N SER A 13 -1.31 -16.52 -5.43
CA SER A 13 -0.46 -17.25 -4.45
C SER A 13 -0.17 -16.48 -3.15
N ALA A 14 -0.64 -15.23 -3.04
CA ALA A 14 -0.55 -14.48 -1.80
C ALA A 14 -1.58 -15.01 -0.81
N GLY A 15 -1.15 -15.42 0.40
CA GLY A 15 -2.08 -15.76 1.47
C GLY A 15 -3.02 -14.59 1.80
N PRO A 16 -4.16 -14.84 2.47
CA PRO A 16 -5.17 -13.80 2.74
C PRO A 16 -4.61 -12.58 3.48
N PHE A 17 -3.58 -12.76 4.32
CA PHE A 17 -2.88 -11.67 4.97
C PHE A 17 -2.08 -10.81 3.98
N SER A 18 -1.27 -11.44 3.11
CA SER A 18 -0.53 -10.75 2.06
C SER A 18 -1.45 -9.96 1.13
N ALA A 19 -2.61 -10.53 0.75
CA ALA A 19 -3.61 -9.84 -0.05
C ALA A 19 -4.16 -8.59 0.66
N LEU A 20 -4.47 -8.69 1.96
CA LEU A 20 -4.92 -7.55 2.77
C LEU A 20 -3.85 -6.44 2.84
N VAL A 21 -2.60 -6.81 3.07
CA VAL A 21 -1.46 -5.88 3.15
C VAL A 21 -1.24 -5.16 1.81
N LEU A 22 -1.30 -5.88 0.69
CA LEU A 22 -1.20 -5.29 -0.65
C LEU A 22 -2.36 -4.34 -0.94
N MET A 23 -3.59 -4.73 -0.62
CA MET A 23 -4.76 -3.87 -0.81
C MET A 23 -4.60 -2.53 -0.08
N LEU A 24 -4.21 -2.57 1.20
CA LEU A 24 -3.94 -1.37 1.99
C LEU A 24 -2.76 -0.57 1.41
N GLY A 25 -1.68 -1.24 0.99
CA GLY A 25 -0.54 -0.60 0.34
C GLY A 25 -0.94 0.18 -0.91
N THR A 26 -1.75 -0.43 -1.78
CA THR A 26 -2.28 0.21 -2.99
C THR A 26 -3.14 1.42 -2.63
N THR A 27 -4.01 1.32 -1.61
CA THR A 27 -4.80 2.48 -1.13
C THR A 27 -3.89 3.62 -0.65
N ALA A 28 -2.83 3.32 0.09
CA ALA A 28 -1.86 4.33 0.50
C ALA A 28 -1.16 4.98 -0.70
N LEU A 29 -0.74 4.19 -1.70
CA LEU A 29 -0.11 4.70 -2.93
C LEU A 29 -1.03 5.62 -3.73
N VAL A 30 -2.32 5.28 -3.85
CA VAL A 30 -3.32 6.17 -4.48
C VAL A 30 -3.40 7.49 -3.73
N HIS A 31 -3.50 7.45 -2.40
CA HIS A 31 -3.53 8.67 -1.57
C HIS A 31 -2.20 9.45 -1.61
N LEU A 32 -1.07 8.81 -1.90
CA LEU A 32 0.21 9.49 -2.11
C LEU A 32 0.34 10.10 -3.52
N GLY A 33 -0.65 9.89 -4.39
CA GLY A 33 -0.60 10.31 -5.79
C GLY A 33 0.40 9.51 -6.62
N ALA A 34 0.83 8.33 -6.15
CA ALA A 34 1.68 7.41 -6.90
C ALA A 34 0.88 6.54 -7.88
N ALA A 35 -0.43 6.45 -7.70
CA ALA A 35 -1.36 5.76 -8.58
C ALA A 35 -2.64 6.60 -8.79
N PRO A 36 -3.31 6.51 -9.95
CA PRO A 36 -4.59 7.16 -10.19
C PRO A 36 -5.70 6.49 -9.37
N ASP A 37 -6.65 7.30 -8.88
CA ASP A 37 -7.83 6.75 -8.21
C ASP A 37 -8.69 5.95 -9.23
N PRO A 38 -9.04 4.68 -8.95
CA PRO A 38 -9.78 3.85 -9.90
C PRO A 38 -11.24 4.28 -10.11
N GLY A 39 -11.80 5.11 -9.21
CA GLY A 39 -13.16 5.63 -9.33
C GLY A 39 -13.25 6.96 -10.07
N SER A 40 -12.35 7.90 -9.75
CA SER A 40 -12.34 9.25 -10.35
C SER A 40 -11.39 9.38 -11.55
N GLY A 41 -10.37 8.51 -11.65
CA GLY A 41 -9.26 8.65 -12.60
C GLY A 41 -8.29 9.79 -12.25
N GLU A 42 -8.49 10.46 -11.11
CA GLU A 42 -7.72 11.62 -10.69
C GLU A 42 -6.60 11.21 -9.73
N THR A 43 -5.40 11.73 -9.98
CA THR A 43 -4.26 11.57 -9.07
C THR A 43 -4.25 12.74 -8.10
N LYS A 44 -4.81 12.55 -6.91
CA LYS A 44 -4.85 13.57 -5.86
C LYS A 44 -4.02 13.14 -4.65
N VAL A 45 -3.00 13.93 -4.34
CA VAL A 45 -2.19 13.73 -3.14
C VAL A 45 -3.03 14.12 -1.91
N ASN A 46 -3.28 13.16 -1.04
CA ASN A 46 -3.91 13.33 0.26
C ASN A 46 -3.05 12.68 1.33
N LEU A 47 -2.10 13.46 1.86
CA LEU A 47 -1.19 13.02 2.91
C LEU A 47 -1.93 12.57 4.17
N GLY A 48 -3.06 13.20 4.53
CA GLY A 48 -3.84 12.80 5.70
C GLY A 48 -4.36 11.37 5.58
N GLN A 49 -4.97 11.03 4.45
CA GLN A 49 -5.47 9.68 4.17
C GLN A 49 -4.33 8.67 4.01
N ALA A 50 -3.25 9.05 3.31
CA ALA A 50 -2.08 8.19 3.18
C ALA A 50 -1.49 7.83 4.55
N LYS A 51 -1.36 8.81 5.44
CA LYS A 51 -0.87 8.60 6.80
C LYS A 51 -1.78 7.64 7.57
N GLN A 52 -3.09 7.81 7.50
CA GLN A 52 -4.03 6.93 8.19
C GLN A 52 -3.89 5.47 7.77
N VAL A 53 -3.64 5.20 6.48
CA VAL A 53 -3.42 3.84 6.00
C VAL A 53 -2.06 3.28 6.45
N ILE A 54 -1.01 4.11 6.45
CA ILE A 54 0.30 3.73 6.99
C ILE A 54 0.20 3.40 8.49
N ASP A 55 -0.46 4.26 9.28
CA ASP A 55 -0.71 4.03 10.71
C ASP A 55 -1.48 2.72 10.93
N LEU A 56 -2.46 2.39 10.06
CA LEU A 56 -3.20 1.13 10.13
C LEU A 56 -2.31 -0.09 9.86
N LEU A 57 -1.41 -0.01 8.87
CA LEU A 57 -0.43 -1.05 8.58
C LEU A 57 0.56 -1.24 9.75
N GLU A 58 0.97 -0.16 10.42
CA GLU A 58 1.80 -0.22 11.64
C GLU A 58 1.06 -0.91 12.79
N VAL A 59 -0.22 -0.57 13.01
CA VAL A 59 -1.05 -1.25 14.01
C VAL A 59 -1.19 -2.73 13.69
N LEU A 60 -1.38 -3.09 12.41
CA LEU A 60 -1.39 -4.49 11.99
C LEU A 60 -0.07 -5.17 12.32
N GLN A 61 1.08 -4.58 11.99
CA GLN A 61 2.40 -5.13 12.30
C GLN A 61 2.55 -5.45 13.79
N VAL A 62 2.14 -4.53 14.66
CA VAL A 62 2.23 -4.72 16.13
C VAL A 62 1.24 -5.77 16.61
N LYS A 63 0.00 -5.78 16.10
CA LYS A 63 -1.05 -6.71 16.54
C LYS A 63 -0.86 -8.13 16.03
N THR A 64 -0.23 -8.30 14.86
CA THR A 64 0.04 -9.60 14.26
C THR A 64 1.46 -10.10 14.55
N ALA A 65 2.28 -9.33 15.28
CA ALA A 65 3.61 -9.75 15.72
C ALA A 65 3.56 -11.12 16.42
N GLY A 66 4.39 -12.05 15.96
CA GLY A 66 4.44 -13.43 16.46
C GLY A 66 3.41 -14.38 15.83
N ASN A 67 2.46 -13.89 15.04
CA ASN A 67 1.51 -14.70 14.27
C ASN A 67 1.82 -14.73 12.76
N LEU A 68 2.76 -13.90 12.29
CA LEU A 68 3.17 -13.84 10.89
C LEU A 68 4.28 -14.86 10.58
N THR A 69 4.22 -15.43 9.38
CA THR A 69 5.37 -16.12 8.80
C THR A 69 6.51 -15.14 8.50
N ALA A 70 7.73 -15.65 8.34
CA ALA A 70 8.88 -14.82 8.00
C ALA A 70 8.69 -14.04 6.67
N ALA A 71 7.99 -14.65 5.70
CA ALA A 71 7.68 -14.00 4.43
C ALA A 71 6.68 -12.85 4.60
N GLU A 72 5.59 -13.07 5.34
CA GLU A 72 4.57 -12.05 5.62
C GLU A 72 5.14 -10.88 6.43
N SER A 73 5.93 -11.19 7.47
CA SER A 73 6.57 -10.16 8.29
C SER A 73 7.52 -9.29 7.46
N ARG A 74 8.31 -9.92 6.58
CA ARG A 74 9.25 -9.19 5.74
C ARG A 74 8.54 -8.34 4.69
N MET A 75 7.52 -8.90 4.04
CA MET A 75 6.68 -8.19 3.09
C MET A 75 6.02 -6.94 3.71
N LEU A 76 5.47 -7.06 4.92
CA LEU A 76 4.87 -5.93 5.61
C LEU A 76 5.90 -4.85 5.97
N ASP A 77 7.10 -5.26 6.41
CA ASP A 77 8.17 -4.33 6.76
C ASP A 77 8.71 -3.58 5.54
N ASP A 78 8.97 -4.29 4.44
CA ASP A 78 9.41 -3.72 3.17
C ASP A 78 8.36 -2.74 2.62
N LEU A 79 7.07 -3.09 2.68
CA LEU A 79 5.99 -2.22 2.24
C LEU A 79 5.86 -0.97 3.12
N LEU A 80 5.89 -1.11 4.45
CA LEU A 80 5.84 0.02 5.38
C LEU A 80 7.00 0.99 5.15
N PHE A 81 8.20 0.46 4.91
CA PHE A 81 9.36 1.27 4.61
C PHE A 81 9.17 2.08 3.32
N ASP A 82 8.75 1.45 2.22
CA ASP A 82 8.53 2.15 0.94
C ASP A 82 7.45 3.24 1.08
N LEU A 83 6.32 2.91 1.72
CA LEU A 83 5.23 3.86 1.93
C LEU A 83 5.64 5.06 2.78
N ARG A 84 6.42 4.84 3.85
CA ARG A 84 6.95 5.94 4.68
C ARG A 84 7.89 6.84 3.88
N MET A 85 8.77 6.27 3.05
CA MET A 85 9.66 7.06 2.20
C MET A 85 8.87 7.88 1.18
N ARG A 86 7.91 7.26 0.50
CA ARG A 86 7.00 7.94 -0.45
C ARG A 86 6.20 9.05 0.24
N TYR A 87 5.72 8.81 1.45
CA TYR A 87 5.01 9.80 2.27
C TYR A 87 5.89 11.02 2.60
N LEU A 88 7.15 10.79 2.98
CA LEU A 88 8.09 11.89 3.21
C LEU A 88 8.40 12.66 1.93
N GLU A 89 8.56 11.99 0.79
CA GLU A 89 8.76 12.64 -0.49
C GLU A 89 7.53 13.46 -0.92
N ALA A 90 6.34 12.90 -0.80
CA ALA A 90 5.08 13.59 -1.11
C ALA A 90 4.87 14.79 -0.17
N GLY A 91 5.21 14.65 1.11
CA GLY A 91 5.18 15.74 2.10
C GLY A 91 6.15 16.89 1.81
N LYS A 92 7.25 16.64 1.07
CA LYS A 92 8.16 17.70 0.61
C LYS A 92 7.67 18.42 -0.64
N ARG A 93 6.72 17.84 -1.38
CA ARG A 93 6.16 18.38 -2.63
C ARG A 93 4.81 19.09 -2.43
N ALA A 94 4.21 18.95 -1.25
CA ALA A 94 2.92 19.52 -0.87
C ALA A 94 3.04 20.93 -0.28
#